data_AF-Q7WXT1-F1
#
_entry.id   AF-Q7WXT1-F1
#
_cell.length_a   1.000
_cell.length_b   1.000
_cell.length_c   1.000
_cell.angle_alpha   90.00
_cell.angle_beta   90.00
_cell.angle_gamma   90.00
#
_symmetry.space_group_name_H-M   'P 1'
#
loop_
_entity.id
_entity.type
_entity.pdbx_description
1 polymer ?
#
loop_
_entity_poly.entity_id
_entity_poly.type
_entity_poly.pdbx_seq_one_letter_code
_entity_poly.pdbx_strand_id
1 'polypeptide(L)' 'MRYTIHDRVVLARAPDGPLASHIAAFASSIAAQGYSTQSLKYHVRLVAGFSRWLGRNGIDLRNVCPDQAARYLR' A
#
# COMPACT_ATOMS: atom_id res chain seq x y z
N MET A 1 -4.47 -16.36 -5.28
CA MET A 1 -5.78 -15.75 -4.95
C MET A 1 -5.70 -14.25 -5.20
N ARG A 2 -6.65 -13.67 -5.93
CA ARG A 2 -6.78 -12.21 -6.13
C ARG A 2 -7.47 -11.57 -4.92
N TYR A 3 -6.97 -10.44 -4.45
CA TYR A 3 -7.55 -9.70 -3.32
C TYR A 3 -8.12 -8.37 -3.82
N THR A 4 -9.41 -8.12 -3.56
CA THR A 4 -10.09 -6.90 -4.01
C THR A 4 -10.13 -5.88 -2.87
N ILE A 5 -9.67 -4.66 -3.14
CA ILE A 5 -9.75 -3.50 -2.26
C ILE A 5 -10.68 -2.48 -2.90
N HIS A 6 -11.63 -1.99 -2.08
CA HIS A 6 -12.52 -0.91 -2.45
C HIS A 6 -13.28 -1.19 -3.77
N ASP A 7 -13.61 -2.46 -4.03
CA ASP A 7 -14.28 -3.01 -5.23
C ASP A 7 -13.64 -2.66 -6.60
N ARG A 8 -12.55 -1.87 -6.60
CA ARG A 8 -11.97 -1.24 -7.79
C ARG A 8 -10.51 -1.59 -8.00
N VAL A 9 -9.83 -2.05 -6.95
CA VAL A 9 -8.43 -2.43 -7.00
C VAL A 9 -8.28 -3.91 -6.73
N VAL A 10 -7.68 -4.62 -7.68
CA VAL A 10 -7.32 -6.02 -7.52
C VAL A 10 -5.81 -6.12 -7.31
N LEU A 11 -5.42 -6.69 -6.17
CA LEU A 11 -4.07 -7.11 -5.86
C LEU A 11 -3.86 -8.58 -6.21
N ALA A 12 -2.65 -8.92 -6.65
CA ALA A 12 -2.26 -10.30 -6.97
C ALA A 12 -2.16 -11.21 -5.73
N ARG A 13 -2.09 -10.61 -4.53
CA ARG A 13 -1.91 -11.25 -3.23
C ARG A 13 -2.54 -10.39 -2.15
N ALA A 14 -2.88 -11.01 -1.02
CA ALA A 14 -3.34 -10.26 0.14
C ALA A 14 -2.29 -9.20 0.56
N PRO A 15 -2.73 -8.02 1.02
CA PRO A 15 -1.84 -7.05 1.62
C PRO A 15 -1.16 -7.68 2.83
N ASP A 16 0.12 -7.34 3.01
CA ASP A 16 0.99 -7.98 4.00
C ASP A 16 1.98 -6.92 4.53
N GLY A 17 2.55 -7.16 5.71
CA GLY A 17 3.41 -6.21 6.41
C GLY A 17 2.65 -5.19 7.27
N PRO A 18 3.36 -4.21 7.86
CA PRO A 18 2.82 -3.37 8.92
C PRO A 18 1.71 -2.40 8.47
N LEU A 19 1.58 -2.11 7.17
CA LEU A 19 0.49 -1.27 6.64
C LEU A 19 -0.72 -2.09 6.16
N ALA A 20 -0.71 -3.43 6.25
CA ALA A 20 -1.72 -4.30 5.65
C ALA A 20 -3.17 -3.92 6.03
N SER A 21 -3.40 -3.67 7.32
CA SER A 21 -4.70 -3.25 7.88
C SER A 21 -5.14 -1.86 7.41
N HIS A 22 -4.21 -0.99 7.03
CA HIS A 22 -4.48 0.40 6.65
C HIS A 22 -4.73 0.58 5.16
N ILE A 23 -4.37 -0.39 4.32
CA ILE A 23 -4.45 -0.28 2.86
C ILE A 23 -5.88 -0.06 2.35
N ALA A 24 -6.89 -0.69 2.97
CA ALA A 24 -8.28 -0.50 2.57
C ALA A 24 -8.82 0.90 2.94
N ALA A 25 -8.47 1.40 4.13
CA ALA A 25 -8.82 2.75 4.57
C ALA A 25 -8.11 3.81 3.70
N PHE A 26 -6.83 3.57 3.38
CA PHE A 26 -6.07 4.42 2.45
C PHE A 26 -6.74 4.50 1.08
N ALA A 27 -7.13 3.36 0.49
CA ALA A 27 -7.83 3.32 -0.79
C ALA A 27 -9.14 4.12 -0.75
N SER A 28 -9.91 3.98 0.33
CA SER A 28 -11.17 4.69 0.50
C SER A 28 -10.96 6.21 0.65
N SER A 29 -9.92 6.63 1.37
CA SER A 29 -9.57 8.03 1.56
C SER A 29 -9.18 8.71 0.24
N ILE A 30 -8.30 8.10 -0.56
CA ILE A 30 -7.87 8.70 -1.82
C ILE A 30 -8.97 8.64 -2.90
N ALA A 31 -9.86 7.63 -2.85
CA ALA A 31 -11.05 7.60 -3.68
C ALA A 31 -12.01 8.78 -3.36
N ALA A 32 -12.20 9.09 -2.07
CA ALA A 32 -13.01 10.22 -1.62
C ALA A 32 -12.42 11.58 -2.03
N GLN A 33 -11.10 11.66 -2.24
CA GLN A 33 -10.41 12.86 -2.75
C GLN A 33 -10.57 13.05 -4.28
N GLY A 34 -11.31 12.18 -4.97
CA GLY A 34 -11.58 12.30 -6.40
C GLY A 34 -10.51 11.67 -7.31
N TYR A 35 -9.63 10.82 -6.77
CA TYR A 35 -8.64 10.12 -7.57
C TYR A 35 -9.32 9.16 -8.56
N SER A 36 -8.83 9.14 -9.80
CA SER A 36 -9.28 8.20 -10.82
C SER A 36 -9.02 6.74 -10.39
N THR A 37 -9.79 5.80 -10.95
CA THR A 37 -9.57 4.36 -10.71
C THR A 37 -8.15 3.91 -11.08
N GLN A 38 -7.54 4.52 -12.10
CA GLN A 38 -6.16 4.19 -12.50
C GLN A 38 -5.15 4.68 -11.46
N SER A 39 -5.32 5.92 -10.97
CA SER A 39 -4.52 6.46 -9.87
C SER A 39 -4.69 5.63 -8.60
N LEU A 40 -5.92 5.23 -8.27
CA LEU A 40 -6.24 4.37 -7.12
C LEU A 40 -5.46 3.04 -7.18
N LYS A 41 -5.51 2.36 -8.33
CA LYS A 41 -4.78 1.10 -8.55
C LYS A 41 -3.28 1.28 -8.39
N TYR A 42 -2.72 2.37 -8.91
CA TYR A 42 -1.29 2.68 -8.78
C TYR A 42 -0.88 2.86 -7.32
N HIS A 43 -1.55 3.74 -6.59
CA HIS A 43 -1.21 4.06 -5.19
C HIS A 43 -1.39 2.85 -4.27
N VAL A 44 -2.47 2.10 -4.42
CA VAL A 44 -2.72 0.89 -3.60
C VAL A 44 -1.67 -0.19 -3.85
N ARG A 45 -1.23 -0.39 -5.09
CA ARG A 45 -0.14 -1.33 -5.41
C ARG A 45 1.18 -0.87 -4.82
N LEU A 46 1.47 0.42 -4.88
CA LEU A 46 2.69 1.02 -4.33
C LEU A 46 2.73 0.85 -2.80
N VAL A 47 1.66 1.22 -2.10
CA VAL A 47 1.58 1.04 -0.63
C VAL A 47 1.63 -0.43 -0.23
N ALA A 48 0.97 -1.33 -0.97
CA ALA A 48 1.04 -2.78 -0.69
C ALA A 48 2.45 -3.35 -0.93
N GLY A 49 3.18 -2.83 -1.92
CA GLY A 49 4.58 -3.17 -2.18
C GLY A 49 5.49 -2.67 -1.06
N PHE A 50 5.32 -1.41 -0.67
CA PHE A 50 6.09 -0.77 0.39
C PHE A 50 5.87 -1.46 1.74
N SER A 51 4.62 -1.73 2.13
CA SER A 51 4.27 -2.47 3.35
C SER A 51 5.02 -3.79 3.45
N ARG A 52 5.03 -4.56 2.36
CA ARG A 52 5.75 -5.82 2.33
C ARG A 52 7.25 -5.65 2.44
N TRP A 53 7.81 -4.65 1.77
CA TRP A 53 9.22 -4.36 1.86
C TRP A 53 9.61 -3.98 3.31
N LEU A 54 8.81 -3.19 4.01
CA LEU A 54 9.00 -2.89 5.43
C LEU A 54 9.02 -4.16 6.28
N GLY A 55 8.01 -5.03 6.12
CA GLY A 55 7.93 -6.29 6.85
C GLY A 55 9.14 -7.21 6.62
N ARG A 56 9.63 -7.28 5.37
CA ARG A 56 10.83 -8.06 5.02
C ARG A 56 12.12 -7.52 5.61
N ASN A 57 12.21 -6.20 5.81
CA ASN A 57 13.38 -5.55 6.39
C ASN A 57 13.27 -5.38 7.92
N GLY A 58 12.21 -5.91 8.55
CA GLY A 58 11.97 -5.75 9.99
C GLY A 58 11.75 -4.29 10.42
N ILE A 59 11.31 -3.43 9.50
CA ILE A 59 11.10 -2.00 9.77
C ILE A 59 9.69 -1.82 10.32
N ASP A 60 9.61 -1.43 11.59
CA ASP A 60 8.35 -1.05 12.23
C ASP A 60 7.79 0.24 11.62
N LEU A 61 6.47 0.38 11.65
CA LEU A 61 5.76 1.54 11.13
C LEU A 61 6.21 2.85 11.79
N ARG A 62 6.60 2.81 13.07
CA ARG A 62 7.11 3.96 13.83
C ARG A 62 8.52 4.37 13.43
N ASN A 63 9.26 3.46 12.79
CA ASN A 63 10.62 3.69 12.30
C ASN A 63 10.65 4.01 10.80
N VAL A 64 9.49 4.22 10.18
CA VAL A 64 9.40 4.63 8.77
C VAL A 64 9.85 6.09 8.66
N CYS A 65 11.02 6.27 8.07
CA CYS A 65 11.60 7.57 7.77
C CYS A 65 11.78 7.75 6.25
N PRO A 66 11.97 8.99 5.76
CA PRO A 66 12.22 9.26 4.34
C PRO A 66 13.37 8.45 3.74
N ASP A 67 14.40 8.12 4.54
CA ASP A 67 15.50 7.26 4.12
C ASP A 67 15.04 5.85 3.72
N GLN A 68 14.11 5.26 4.47
CA GLN A 68 13.55 3.94 4.14
C GLN A 68 12.67 4.00 2.88
N ALA A 69 11.96 5.11 2.68
CA ALA A 69 11.23 5.33 1.43
C ALA A 69 12.19 5.45 0.23
N ALA A 70 13.30 6.17 0.38
CA ALA A 70 14.33 6.26 -0.65
C ALA A 70 14.97 4.89 -0.95
N ARG A 71 15.22 4.06 0.08
CA ARG A 71 15.72 2.69 -0.10
C ARG A 71 14.74 1.76 -0.81
N TYR A 72 13.44 1.97 -0.64
CA TYR A 72 12.42 1.22 -1.37
C TYR A 72 12.32 1.63 -2.85
N LEU A 73 12.58 2.91 -3.16
CA LEU A 73 12.46 3.48 -4.50
C LEU A 73 13.73 3.34 -5.35
N ARG A 74 14.83 2.85 -4.78
CA ARG A 74 16.06 2.47 -5.49
C ARG A 74 15.95 1.04 -6.03
#